data_AF-A0A1M4XSV7-F1
#
_entry.id   AF-A0A1M4XSV7-F1
#
_cell.length_a   1.000
_cell.length_b   1.000
_cell.length_c   1.000
_cell.angle_alpha   90.00
_cell.angle_beta   90.00
_cell.angle_gamma   90.00
#
_symmetry.space_group_name_H-M   'P 1'
#
loop_
_entity.id
_entity.type
_entity.pdbx_description
1 polymer ?
#
loop_
_entity_poly.entity_id
_entity_poly.type
_entity_poly.pdbx_seq_one_letter_code
_entity_poly.pdbx_strand_id
1 'polypeptide(L)'
;MASKVLNRNPGRWIFAAVRVGLGITFLWAGGVKLLDPSGFADTISHYELVPDWAPGPVSVGLPLLEVAAGAGALWNAAWSLWIMAGLLVLFIGVLWFGILQGLAIDCGCFSADELASQESLRQAFYRDWLMLAMLAALLLWKRWNGKNRWVEETRKESV
;
A
#
# COMPACT_ATOMS: atom_id res chain seq x y z
N MET A 1 43.58 -14.98 -4.20
CA MET A 1 42.51 -15.02 -3.17
C MET A 1 41.92 -13.63 -3.03
N ALA A 2 40.59 -13.53 -3.09
CA ALA A 2 39.76 -12.40 -2.60
C ALA A 2 39.67 -11.09 -3.40
N SER A 3 39.45 -11.14 -4.72
CA SER A 3 38.54 -10.17 -5.36
C SER A 3 37.18 -10.85 -5.50
N LYS A 4 36.50 -11.10 -4.38
CA LYS A 4 35.03 -11.27 -4.40
C LYS A 4 34.49 -9.91 -4.81
N VAL A 5 34.47 -9.70 -6.12
CA VAL A 5 33.73 -8.64 -6.80
C VAL A 5 32.37 -8.68 -6.15
N LEU A 6 32.17 -7.68 -5.30
CA LEU A 6 30.92 -7.37 -4.65
C LEU A 6 29.96 -7.12 -5.81
N ASN A 7 29.28 -8.17 -6.26
CA ASN A 7 28.19 -8.09 -7.21
C ASN A 7 27.01 -7.44 -6.46
N ARG A 8 27.21 -6.17 -6.11
CA ARG A 8 26.21 -5.21 -5.70
C ARG A 8 25.34 -5.05 -6.93
N ASN A 9 24.36 -5.94 -7.08
CA ASN A 9 23.22 -5.66 -7.93
C ASN A 9 22.46 -4.54 -7.22
N PRO A 10 22.63 -3.25 -7.59
CA PRO A 10 21.96 -2.15 -6.87
C PRO A 10 20.45 -2.38 -6.85
N GLY A 11 19.91 -3.01 -7.88
CA GLY A 11 18.48 -3.32 -7.96
C GLY A 11 17.95 -4.31 -6.93
N ARG A 12 18.75 -5.24 -6.41
CA ARG A 12 18.29 -6.15 -5.34
C ARG A 12 18.17 -5.43 -4.00
N TRP A 13 19.08 -4.50 -3.72
CA TRP A 13 19.07 -3.70 -2.49
C TRP A 13 17.98 -2.64 -2.53
N ILE A 14 17.79 -1.97 -3.68
CA ILE A 14 16.67 -1.04 -3.88
C ILE A 14 15.34 -1.78 -3.74
N PHE A 15 15.20 -2.96 -4.37
CA PHE A 15 14.00 -3.79 -4.24
C PHE A 15 13.72 -4.16 -2.77
N ALA A 16 14.75 -4.60 -2.04
CA ALA A 16 14.61 -4.94 -0.63
C ALA A 16 14.24 -3.71 0.22
N ALA A 17 14.88 -2.57 -0.01
CA ALA A 17 14.61 -1.33 0.73
C ALA A 17 13.17 -0.83 0.51
N VAL A 18 12.70 -0.77 -0.74
CA VAL A 18 11.33 -0.32 -1.06
C VAL A 18 10.31 -1.30 -0.48
N ARG A 19 10.54 -2.61 -0.60
CA ARG A 19 9.67 -3.65 -0.02
C ARG A 19 9.59 -3.56 1.50
N VAL A 20 10.71 -3.39 2.19
CA VAL A 20 10.75 -3.23 3.65
C VAL A 20 10.07 -1.93 4.05
N GLY A 21 10.31 -0.84 3.32
CA GLY A 21 9.62 0.45 3.55
C GLY A 21 8.10 0.31 3.44
N LEU A 22 7.59 -0.29 2.35
CA LEU A 22 6.17 -0.60 2.17
C LEU A 22 5.62 -1.48 3.31
N GLY A 23 6.38 -2.51 3.72
CA GLY A 23 6.02 -3.38 4.84
C GLY A 23 5.88 -2.64 6.17
N ILE A 24 6.85 -1.78 6.50
CA ILE A 24 6.83 -0.97 7.72
C ILE A 24 5.65 0.01 7.69
N THR A 25 5.40 0.68 6.56
CA THR A 25 4.26 1.61 6.45
C THR A 25 2.94 0.90 6.67
N PHE A 26 2.75 -0.29 6.11
CA PHE A 26 1.55 -1.11 6.32
C PHE A 26 1.39 -1.57 7.77
N LEU A 27 2.49 -2.02 8.40
CA LEU A 27 2.50 -2.41 9.81
C LEU A 27 2.14 -1.22 10.72
N TRP A 28 2.73 -0.05 10.45
CA TRP A 28 2.44 1.17 11.19
C TRP A 28 0.98 1.61 11.00
N ALA A 29 0.51 1.67 9.75
CA ALA A 29 -0.85 2.07 9.43
C ALA A 29 -1.90 1.13 10.04
N GLY A 30 -1.73 -0.18 9.90
CA GLY A 30 -2.63 -1.17 10.50
C GLY A 30 -2.54 -1.17 12.04
N GLY A 31 -1.34 -0.99 12.60
CA GLY A 31 -1.13 -0.87 14.04
C GLY A 31 -1.86 0.32 14.64
N VAL A 32 -1.78 1.50 14.02
CA VAL A 32 -2.50 2.70 14.47
C VAL A 32 -4.01 2.49 14.41
N LYS A 33 -4.54 1.86 13.35
CA LYS A 33 -5.97 1.56 13.26
C LYS A 33 -6.44 0.52 14.30
N LEU A 34 -5.58 -0.41 14.70
CA LEU A 34 -5.88 -1.40 15.75
C LEU A 34 -5.86 -0.82 17.17
N LEU A 35 -5.21 0.32 17.39
CA LEU A 35 -5.20 1.00 18.69
C LEU A 35 -6.54 1.69 18.99
N ASP A 36 -7.23 2.17 17.96
CA ASP A 36 -8.57 2.76 18.07
C ASP A 36 -9.52 2.19 16.99
N PRO A 37 -9.95 0.93 17.14
CA PRO A 37 -10.87 0.31 16.22
C PRO A 37 -12.26 0.95 16.28
N SER A 38 -12.64 1.56 17.41
CA SER A 38 -13.88 2.32 17.56
C SER A 38 -13.93 3.54 16.65
N GLY A 39 -12.92 4.41 16.70
CA GLY A 39 -12.86 5.59 15.83
C GLY A 39 -12.80 5.22 14.34
N PHE A 40 -12.15 4.10 14.01
CA PHE A 40 -12.13 3.61 12.64
C PHE A 40 -13.47 3.01 12.20
N ALA A 41 -14.21 2.33 13.09
CA ALA A 41 -15.56 1.83 12.81
C ALA A 41 -16.55 2.98 12.56
N ASP A 42 -16.47 4.06 13.34
CA ASP A 42 -17.27 5.27 13.11
C ASP A 42 -16.93 5.91 11.76
N THR A 43 -15.64 5.99 11.43
CA THR A 43 -15.22 6.47 10.11
C THR A 43 -15.80 5.62 8.98
N ILE A 44 -15.84 4.28 9.13
CA ILE A 44 -16.42 3.37 8.14
C ILE A 44 -17.94 3.54 8.03
N SER A 45 -18.65 3.72 9.16
CA SER A 45 -20.10 3.89 9.17
C SER A 45 -20.52 5.19 8.49
N HIS A 46 -19.72 6.27 8.62
CA HIS A 46 -19.95 7.53 7.93
C HIS A 46 -19.91 7.43 6.40
N TYR A 47 -19.16 6.48 5.84
CA TYR A 47 -19.14 6.27 4.39
C TYR A 47 -20.33 5.47 3.86
N GLU A 48 -21.16 4.88 4.74
CA GLU A 48 -22.31 4.03 4.39
C GLU A 48 -21.98 2.93 3.36
N LEU A 49 -20.70 2.54 3.26
CA LEU A 49 -20.17 1.57 2.29
C LEU A 49 -20.57 0.13 2.61
N VAL A 50 -20.91 -0.14 3.88
CA VAL A 50 -21.14 -1.48 4.42
C VAL A 50 -22.44 -1.49 5.25
N PRO A 51 -23.17 -2.61 5.31
CA PRO A 51 -24.42 -2.69 6.06
C PRO A 51 -24.18 -2.51 7.56
N ASP A 52 -25.17 -2.03 8.32
CA ASP A 52 -25.05 -1.59 9.72
C ASP A 52 -24.36 -2.57 10.69
N TRP A 53 -24.36 -3.88 10.40
CA TRP A 53 -23.72 -4.91 11.22
C TRP A 53 -22.23 -5.14 10.90
N ALA A 54 -21.74 -4.63 9.77
CA ALA A 54 -20.40 -4.89 9.23
C ALA A 54 -19.28 -3.89 9.65
N PRO A 55 -19.52 -2.62 10.07
CA PRO A 55 -18.46 -1.70 10.45
C PRO A 55 -17.53 -2.25 11.55
N GLY A 56 -18.09 -2.91 12.56
CA GLY A 56 -17.32 -3.54 13.64
C GLY A 56 -16.32 -4.58 13.13
N PRO A 57 -16.77 -5.66 12.47
CA PRO A 57 -15.87 -6.67 11.90
C PRO A 57 -14.85 -6.11 10.89
N VAL A 58 -15.27 -5.15 10.06
CA VAL A 58 -14.41 -4.54 9.04
C VAL A 58 -13.34 -3.65 9.67
N SER A 59 -13.68 -2.91 10.73
CA SER A 59 -12.73 -2.05 11.46
C SER A 59 -11.56 -2.80 12.07
N VAL A 60 -11.74 -4.08 12.41
CA VAL A 60 -10.66 -4.94 12.92
C VAL A 60 -10.04 -5.78 11.81
N GLY A 61 -10.87 -6.31 10.90
CA GLY A 61 -10.43 -7.21 9.83
C GLY A 61 -9.50 -6.55 8.81
N LEU A 62 -9.81 -5.31 8.38
CA LEU A 62 -8.97 -4.57 7.43
C LEU A 62 -7.57 -4.29 8.02
N PRO A 63 -7.44 -3.69 9.22
CA PRO A 63 -6.14 -3.48 9.84
C PRO A 63 -5.35 -4.76 10.09
N LEU A 64 -6.03 -5.85 10.45
CA LEU A 64 -5.38 -7.15 10.63
C LEU A 64 -4.75 -7.64 9.32
N LEU A 65 -5.45 -7.47 8.19
CA LEU A 65 -4.93 -7.79 6.86
C LEU A 65 -3.75 -6.86 6.47
N GLU A 66 -3.81 -5.58 6.82
CA GLU A 66 -2.68 -4.65 6.60
C GLU A 66 -1.44 -5.10 7.36
N VAL A 67 -1.59 -5.45 8.63
CA VAL A 67 -0.49 -5.94 9.48
C VAL A 67 0.05 -7.26 8.95
N ALA A 68 -0.83 -8.20 8.59
CA ALA A 68 -0.41 -9.49 8.03
C ALA A 68 0.32 -9.32 6.69
N ALA A 69 -0.16 -8.42 5.83
CA ALA A 69 0.49 -8.10 4.56
C ALA A 69 1.86 -7.45 4.81
N GLY A 70 1.95 -6.50 5.74
CA GLY A 70 3.20 -5.84 6.15
C GLY A 70 4.22 -6.82 6.73
N ALA A 71 3.81 -7.72 7.61
CA ALA A 71 4.66 -8.77 8.16
C ALA A 71 5.13 -9.74 7.07
N GLY A 72 4.23 -10.17 6.19
CA GLY A 72 4.58 -10.98 5.02
C GLY A 72 5.55 -10.26 4.08
N ALA A 73 5.48 -8.93 4.00
CA ALA A 73 6.42 -8.12 3.24
C ALA A 73 7.82 -8.20 3.85
N LEU A 74 7.95 -8.22 5.17
CA LEU A 74 9.25 -8.43 5.83
C LEU A 74 9.79 -9.86 5.60
N TRP A 75 8.92 -10.88 5.56
CA TRP A 75 9.32 -12.29 5.38
C TRP A 75 9.67 -12.73 3.95
N ASN A 76 9.78 -11.80 3.01
CA ASN A 76 9.95 -12.08 1.59
C ASN A 76 8.81 -12.93 0.95
N ALA A 77 7.62 -12.97 1.56
CA ALA A 77 6.47 -13.68 0.99
C ALA A 77 5.98 -13.03 -0.31
N ALA A 78 5.67 -13.85 -1.32
CA ALA A 78 5.15 -13.39 -2.61
C ALA A 78 3.66 -13.02 -2.56
N TRP A 79 2.88 -13.68 -1.68
CA TRP A 79 1.45 -13.43 -1.49
C TRP A 79 1.17 -12.07 -0.83
N SER A 80 2.08 -11.60 0.02
CA SER A 80 1.97 -10.29 0.69
C SER A 80 1.87 -9.12 -0.30
N LEU A 81 2.64 -9.15 -1.40
CA LEU A 81 2.60 -8.08 -2.41
C LEU A 81 1.25 -7.98 -3.11
N TRP A 82 0.58 -9.12 -3.35
CA TRP A 82 -0.76 -9.15 -3.93
C TRP A 82 -1.80 -8.63 -2.95
N ILE A 83 -1.70 -8.99 -1.67
CA ILE A 83 -2.60 -8.44 -0.63
C ILE A 83 -2.40 -6.93 -0.48
N MET A 84 -1.15 -6.45 -0.43
CA MET A 84 -0.85 -5.01 -0.39
C MET A 84 -1.43 -4.26 -1.58
N ALA A 85 -1.30 -4.82 -2.80
CA ALA A 85 -1.89 -4.23 -4.00
C ALA A 85 -3.42 -4.15 -3.89
N GLY A 86 -4.07 -5.23 -3.46
CA GLY A 86 -5.52 -5.27 -3.26
C GLY A 86 -5.99 -4.26 -2.21
N LEU A 87 -5.29 -4.19 -1.08
CA LEU A 87 -5.58 -3.22 -0.02
C LEU A 87 -5.38 -1.78 -0.49
N LEU A 88 -4.31 -1.46 -1.22
CA LEU A 88 -4.10 -0.13 -1.78
C LEU A 88 -5.21 0.25 -2.75
N VAL A 89 -5.60 -0.65 -3.65
CA VAL A 89 -6.72 -0.39 -4.59
C VAL A 89 -8.02 -0.16 -3.84
N LEU A 90 -8.28 -0.96 -2.79
CA LEU A 90 -9.44 -0.79 -1.93
C LEU A 90 -9.42 0.56 -1.22
N PHE A 91 -8.31 0.95 -0.58
CA PHE A 91 -8.18 2.25 0.08
C PHE A 91 -8.30 3.41 -0.89
N ILE A 92 -7.64 3.35 -2.05
CA ILE A 92 -7.78 4.37 -3.10
C ILE A 92 -9.24 4.48 -3.53
N GLY A 93 -9.95 3.36 -3.71
CA GLY A 93 -11.37 3.35 -4.07
C GLY A 93 -12.27 3.97 -2.99
N VAL A 94 -12.02 3.63 -1.72
CA VAL A 94 -12.76 4.19 -0.57
C VAL A 94 -12.49 5.69 -0.42
N LEU A 95 -11.22 6.11 -0.49
CA LEU A 95 -10.84 7.53 -0.43
C LEU A 95 -11.41 8.32 -1.62
N TRP A 96 -11.37 7.74 -2.82
CA TRP A 96 -11.97 8.34 -4.01
C TRP A 96 -13.50 8.49 -3.84
N PHE A 97 -14.17 7.46 -3.33
CA PHE A 97 -15.59 7.52 -3.01
C PHE A 97 -15.89 8.58 -1.94
N GLY A 98 -15.05 8.71 -0.92
CA GLY A 98 -15.14 9.76 0.09
C GLY A 98 -14.98 11.17 -0.46
N ILE A 99 -14.08 11.35 -1.43
CA ILE A 99 -13.92 12.61 -2.16
C ILE A 99 -15.15 12.89 -3.04
N LEU A 100 -15.73 11.86 -3.68
CA LEU A 100 -16.88 12.00 -4.59
C LEU A 100 -18.23 12.19 -3.89
N GLN A 101 -18.48 11.48 -2.79
CA GLN A 101 -19.64 11.78 -1.94
C GLN A 101 -19.56 13.23 -1.46
N GLY A 102 -18.33 13.76 -1.41
CA GLY A 102 -18.03 14.85 -0.54
C GLY A 102 -18.40 14.40 0.87
N LEU A 103 -17.42 14.23 1.74
CA LEU A 103 -17.56 14.95 3.00
C LEU A 103 -17.58 16.46 2.66
N ALA A 104 -18.66 16.85 1.99
CA ALA A 104 -19.24 18.14 1.84
C ALA A 104 -19.80 18.39 3.21
N ILE A 105 -18.91 18.79 4.12
CA ILE A 105 -19.24 19.96 4.91
C ILE A 105 -19.26 21.16 3.94
N ASP A 106 -20.20 21.13 3.00
CA ASP A 106 -20.74 22.30 2.32
C ASP A 106 -22.01 22.76 3.08
N CYS A 107 -22.08 22.48 4.38
CA CYS A 107 -22.86 23.28 5.32
C CYS A 107 -22.13 24.61 5.62
N GLY A 108 -21.66 25.32 4.57
CA GLY A 108 -21.42 26.77 4.56
C GLY A 108 -20.69 27.44 5.73
N CYS A 109 -19.72 26.79 6.40
CA CYS A 109 -19.02 27.39 7.53
C CYS A 109 -17.63 26.75 7.75
N PHE A 110 -16.67 27.01 6.84
CA PHE A 110 -15.32 26.46 6.93
C PHE A 110 -14.62 26.84 8.25
N SER A 111 -14.41 25.87 9.12
CA SER A 111 -13.52 25.95 10.28
C SER A 111 -12.16 25.32 9.93
N ALA A 112 -11.08 25.78 10.59
CA ALA A 112 -9.70 25.39 10.25
C ALA A 112 -9.42 23.88 10.39
N ASP A 113 -10.18 23.19 11.25
CA ASP A 113 -10.00 21.76 11.51
C ASP A 113 -10.47 20.87 10.34
N GLU A 114 -11.46 21.33 9.56
CA GLU A 114 -11.95 20.59 8.39
C GLU A 114 -11.11 20.81 7.13
N LEU A 115 -10.46 21.96 7.02
CA LEU A 115 -9.43 22.19 6.00
C LEU A 115 -8.21 21.28 6.24
N ALA A 116 -7.85 21.05 7.52
CA ALA A 116 -6.78 20.14 7.89
C ALA A 116 -7.14 18.66 7.60
N SER A 117 -8.40 18.26 7.80
CA SER A 117 -8.85 16.89 7.51
C SER A 117 -8.93 16.61 6.00
N GLN A 118 -9.38 17.57 5.19
CA GLN A 118 -9.39 17.50 3.72
C GLN A 118 -7.99 17.45 3.10
N GLU A 119 -7.06 18.26 3.62
CA GLU A 119 -5.63 18.17 3.28
C GLU A 119 -5.07 16.79 3.63
N SER A 120 -5.40 16.23 4.80
CA SER A 120 -4.96 14.90 5.21
C SER A 120 -5.50 13.78 4.31
N LEU A 121 -6.75 13.90 3.84
CA LEU A 121 -7.40 12.97 2.92
C LEU A 121 -6.73 12.97 1.54
N ARG A 122 -6.48 14.16 0.98
CA ARG A 122 -5.75 14.30 -0.30
C ARG A 122 -4.31 13.79 -0.18
N GLN A 123 -3.62 14.12 0.92
CA GLN A 123 -2.27 13.62 1.17
C GLN A 123 -2.23 12.08 1.29
N ALA A 124 -3.21 11.47 1.97
CA ALA A 124 -3.34 10.02 2.03
C ALA A 124 -3.58 9.40 0.63
N PHE A 125 -4.46 10.00 -0.18
CA PHE A 125 -4.72 9.56 -1.54
C PHE A 125 -3.47 9.61 -2.44
N TYR A 126 -2.72 10.71 -2.40
CA TYR A 126 -1.45 10.83 -3.15
C TYR A 126 -0.39 9.85 -2.65
N ARG A 127 -0.28 9.65 -1.34
CA ARG A 127 0.65 8.68 -0.75
C ARG A 127 0.31 7.26 -1.21
N ASP A 128 -0.96 6.88 -1.21
CA ASP A 128 -1.39 5.54 -1.62
C ASP A 128 -1.15 5.32 -3.13
N TRP A 129 -1.39 6.33 -3.96
CA TRP A 129 -1.02 6.30 -5.38
C TRP A 129 0.49 6.15 -5.59
N LEU A 130 1.31 6.85 -4.82
CA LEU A 130 2.77 6.76 -4.89
C LEU A 130 3.26 5.37 -4.46
N MET A 131 2.68 4.82 -3.39
CA MET A 131 2.98 3.46 -2.91
C MET A 131 2.56 2.40 -3.94
N LEU A 132 1.40 2.57 -4.59
CA LEU A 132 0.93 1.69 -5.65
C LEU A 132 1.80 1.77 -6.91
N ALA A 133 2.21 2.97 -7.31
CA ALA A 133 3.14 3.18 -8.42
C ALA A 133 4.51 2.54 -8.14
N MET A 134 5.03 2.68 -6.91
CA MET A 134 6.25 2.00 -6.48
C MET A 134 6.12 0.47 -6.53
N LEU A 135 5.01 -0.08 -6.04
CA LEU A 135 4.75 -1.51 -6.07
C LEU A 135 4.62 -2.04 -7.51
N ALA A 136 3.91 -1.32 -8.38
CA ALA A 136 3.78 -1.65 -9.80
C ALA A 136 5.14 -1.59 -10.52
N ALA A 137 5.95 -0.56 -10.27
CA ALA A 137 7.29 -0.45 -10.82
C ALA A 137 8.18 -1.63 -10.39
N LEU A 138 8.10 -2.07 -9.13
CA LEU A 138 8.82 -3.26 -8.65
C LEU A 138 8.38 -4.55 -9.35
N LEU A 139 7.07 -4.74 -9.55
CA LEU A 139 6.53 -5.91 -10.24
C LEU A 139 6.93 -5.94 -11.71
N LEU A 140 6.87 -4.79 -12.39
CA LEU A 140 7.31 -4.62 -13.78
C LEU A 140 8.80 -4.84 -13.91
N TRP A 141 9.62 -4.33 -12.99
CA TRP A 141 11.07 -4.52 -13.02
C TRP A 141 11.46 -5.98 -12.81
N LYS A 142 10.79 -6.69 -11.90
CA LYS A 142 10.96 -8.14 -11.70
C LYS A 142 10.59 -8.92 -12.97
N ARG A 143 9.48 -8.56 -13.62
CA ARG A 143 9.03 -9.20 -14.87
C ARG A 143 9.97 -8.92 -16.05
N TRP A 144 10.49 -7.70 -16.13
CA TRP A 144 11.44 -7.29 -17.16
C TRP A 144 12.78 -8.01 -17.00
N ASN A 145 13.40 -7.97 -15.82
CA ASN A 145 14.67 -8.67 -15.58
C ASN A 145 14.55 -10.20 -15.73
N GLY A 146 13.37 -10.77 -15.45
CA GLY A 146 13.09 -12.18 -15.71
C GLY A 146 13.09 -12.53 -17.20
N LYS A 147 12.65 -11.62 -18.07
CA LYS A 147 12.56 -11.81 -19.53
C LYS A 147 13.89 -11.60 -20.26
N ASN A 148 14.72 -10.67 -19.78
CA ASN A 148 16.01 -10.34 -20.41
C ASN A 148 17.04 -11.46 -20.30
N ARG A 149 17.00 -12.25 -19.22
CA ARG A 149 17.91 -13.40 -19.04
C ARG A 149 17.78 -14.44 -20.15
N TRP A 150 16.58 -14.68 -20.65
CA TRP A 150 16.34 -15.64 -21.75
C TRP A 150 16.90 -15.14 -23.09
N VAL A 151 16.90 -13.83 -23.32
CA VAL A 151 17.44 -13.22 -24.55
C VAL A 151 18.97 -13.18 -24.54
N GLU A 152 19.60 -12.99 -23.38
CA GLU A 152 21.06 -13.06 -23.25
C GLU A 152 21.61 -14.48 -23.34
N GLU A 153 20.88 -15.47 -22.85
CA GLU A 153 21.28 -16.88 -22.91
C GLU A 153 21.19 -17.43 -24.35
N THR A 154 20.09 -17.16 -25.06
CA THR A 154 19.95 -17.52 -26.49
C THR A 154 20.92 -16.77 -27.41
N ARG A 155 21.33 -15.54 -27.07
CA ARG A 155 22.38 -14.82 -27.79
C ARG A 155 23.78 -15.42 -27.57
N LYS A 156 24.03 -16.07 -26.43
CA LYS A 156 25.30 -16.75 -26.16
C LYS A 156 25.42 -18.14 -26.80
N GLU A 157 24.30 -18.83 -27.04
CA GLU A 157 24.30 -20.11 -27.76
C GLU A 157 24.39 -19.97 -29.29
N SER A 158 24.24 -18.75 -29.81
CA SER A 158 24.27 -18.45 -31.25
C SER A 158 25.59 -17.83 -31.74
N VAL A 159 26.63 -17.81 -30.90
CA VAL A 159 28.01 -17.38 -31.21
C VAL A 159 28.97 -18.49 -30.82
#